data_AF-A0A929E6M5-F1
#
_entry.id   AF-A0A929E6M5-F1
#
_cell.length_a   1.000
_cell.length_b   1.000
_cell.length_c   1.000
_cell.angle_alpha   90.00
_cell.angle_beta   90.00
_cell.angle_gamma   90.00
#
_symmetry.space_group_name_H-M   'P 1'
#
loop_
_entity.id
_entity.type
_entity.pdbx_description
1 polymer ?
#
loop_
_entity_poly.entity_id
_entity_poly.type
_entity_poly.pdbx_seq_one_letter_code
_entity_poly.pdbx_strand_id
1 'polypeptide(L)' 'MARYIDRNIKSISIPKEVIRDIQKAPDKLKQCIKLAAEIIGNLKDMGMAGVMISTVGWEDKLPQVLDAAKL' A
#
# COMPACT_ATOMS: atom_id res chain seq x y z
N MET A 1 -11.00 -0.38 3.12
CA MET A 1 -10.30 0.29 4.23
C MET A 1 -9.69 1.63 3.86
N ALA A 2 -9.03 1.80 2.71
CA ALA A 2 -8.40 3.08 2.32
C ALA A 2 -9.30 4.32 2.52
N ARG A 3 -10.54 4.31 2.00
CA ARG A 3 -11.51 5.41 2.21
C ARG A 3 -11.86 5.67 3.69
N TYR A 4 -11.87 4.61 4.51
CA TYR A 4 -12.14 4.74 5.94
C TYR A 4 -10.94 5.37 6.67
N ILE A 5 -9.72 4.93 6.34
CA ILE A 5 -8.47 5.47 6.89
C ILE A 5 -8.38 6.97 6.61
N ASP A 6 -8.54 7.36 5.34
CA ASP A 6 -8.50 8.77 4.91
C ASP A 6 -9.52 9.66 5.64
N ARG A 7 -10.72 9.12 5.93
CA ARG A 7 -11.79 9.87 6.61
C ARG A 7 -11.62 9.97 8.12
N ASN A 8 -11.06 8.95 8.76
CA ASN A 8 -11.11 8.81 10.22
C ASN A 8 -9.75 9.01 10.90
N ILE A 9 -8.64 8.84 10.18
CA ILE A 9 -7.29 9.05 10.73
C ILE A 9 -6.78 10.41 10.26
N LYS A 10 -6.93 11.43 11.11
CA LYS A 10 -6.63 12.84 10.76
C LYS A 10 -5.20 13.10 10.29
N SER A 11 -4.24 12.26 10.68
CA SER A 11 -2.83 12.38 10.30
C SER A 11 -2.50 11.74 8.93
N ILE A 12 -3.45 11.04 8.31
CA ILE A 12 -3.24 10.32 7.05
C ILE A 12 -4.14 10.94 5.98
N SER A 13 -3.56 11.22 4.82
CA SER A 13 -4.30 11.56 3.61
C SER A 13 -3.97 10.56 2.52
N ILE A 14 -5.00 10.00 1.89
CA ILE A 14 -4.87 9.07 0.76
C ILE A 14 -5.48 9.73 -0.48
N PRO A 15 -4.71 9.87 -1.58
CA PRO A 15 -5.22 10.46 -2.80
C PRO A 15 -6.50 9.79 -3.29
N LYS A 16 -7.47 10.58 -3.75
CA LYS A 16 -8.77 10.09 -4.24
C LYS A 16 -8.61 9.12 -5.40
N GLU A 17 -7.61 9.34 -6.25
CA GLU A 17 -7.27 8.49 -7.39
C GLU A 17 -6.92 7.07 -6.91
N VAL A 18 -6.03 6.96 -5.92
CA VAL A 18 -5.63 5.69 -5.31
C VAL A 18 -6.84 4.95 -4.74
N ILE A 19 -7.71 5.65 -4.00
CA ILE A 19 -8.94 5.06 -3.47
C ILE A 19 -9.78 4.51 -4.62
N ARG A 20 -10.03 5.33 -5.66
CA ARG A 20 -10.86 4.97 -6.82
C ARG A 20 -10.32 3.74 -7.55
N ASP A 21 -9.01 3.69 -7.78
CA ASP A 21 -8.35 2.63 -8.52
C ASP A 21 -8.46 1.30 -7.77
N ILE A 22 -8.29 1.32 -6.44
CA ILE A 22 -8.55 0.14 -5.60
C ILE A 22 -10.01 -0.33 -5.71
N GLN A 23 -11.00 0.57 -5.79
CA GLN A 23 -12.41 0.13 -5.85
C GLN A 23 -12.81 -0.44 -7.20
N LYS A 24 -12.20 0.06 -8.28
CA LYS A 24 -12.44 -0.39 -9.66
C LYS A 24 -11.68 -1.68 -9.99
N ALA A 25 -10.67 -2.04 -9.20
CA ALA A 25 -9.90 -3.25 -9.44
C ALA A 25 -10.78 -4.51 -9.31
N PRO A 26 -10.68 -5.46 -10.28
CA PRO A 26 -11.40 -6.73 -10.21
C PRO A 26 -10.92 -7.60 -9.04
N ASP A 27 -9.62 -7.53 -8.76
CA ASP A 27 -9.00 -8.11 -7.56
C ASP A 27 -8.38 -6.99 -6.73
N LYS A 28 -9.11 -6.59 -5.68
CA LYS A 28 -8.69 -5.51 -4.79
C LYS A 28 -7.49 -5.90 -3.93
N LEU A 29 -7.37 -7.17 -3.57
CA LEU A 29 -6.26 -7.66 -2.76
C LEU A 29 -4.96 -7.56 -3.56
N LYS A 30 -4.97 -8.13 -4.76
CA LYS A 30 -3.82 -8.07 -5.68
C LYS A 30 -3.44 -6.63 -6.03
N GLN A 31 -4.43 -5.76 -6.26
CA GLN A 31 -4.17 -4.35 -6.51
C GLN A 31 -3.51 -3.65 -5.32
N CYS A 32 -3.96 -3.91 -4.09
CA CYS A 32 -3.36 -3.33 -2.89
C CYS A 32 -1.92 -3.81 -2.68
N ILE A 33 -1.64 -5.10 -2.90
CA ILE A 33 -0.28 -5.68 -2.81
C ILE A 33 0.63 -5.00 -3.82
N LYS A 34 0.18 -4.89 -5.08
CA LYS A 34 0.92 -4.22 -6.15
C LYS A 34 1.21 -2.75 -5.80
N LEU A 35 0.20 -2.02 -5.33
CA LEU A 35 0.36 -0.62 -4.94
C LEU A 35 1.36 -0.44 -3.80
N ALA A 36 1.32 -1.30 -2.78
CA ALA A 36 2.28 -1.27 -1.69
C ALA A 36 3.71 -1.50 -2.20
N ALA A 37 3.91 -2.49 -3.06
CA ALA A 37 5.21 -2.76 -3.69
C ALA A 37 5.72 -1.59 -4.55
N GLU A 38 4.84 -0.95 -5.33
CA GLU A 38 5.18 0.24 -6.12
C GLU A 38 5.61 1.41 -5.22
N ILE A 39 4.91 1.65 -4.10
CA ILE A 39 5.29 2.69 -3.13
C ILE A 39 6.66 2.40 -2.53
N ILE A 40 6.95 1.15 -2.16
CA ILE A 40 8.25 0.74 -1.65
C ILE A 40 9.34 0.97 -2.70
N GLY A 41 9.10 0.58 -3.95
CA GLY A 41 10.01 0.81 -5.07
C GLY A 41 10.31 2.28 -5.28
N ASN A 42 9.28 3.13 -5.31
CA ASN A 42 9.44 4.57 -5.47
C ASN A 42 10.28 5.19 -4.33
N LEU A 43 10.06 4.76 -3.07
CA LEU A 43 10.87 5.23 -1.95
C LEU A 43 12.33 4.78 -2.05
N LYS A 44 12.56 3.56 -2.53
CA LYS A 44 13.92 3.05 -2.81
C LYS A 44 14.60 3.87 -3.91
N ASP A 45 13.89 4.16 -5.00
CA ASP A 45 14.40 4.97 -6.12
C ASP A 45 14.70 6.42 -5.71
N MET A 46 14.01 6.93 -4.69
CA MET A 46 14.32 8.23 -4.04
C MET A 46 15.57 8.19 -3.14
N GLY A 47 16.21 7.03 -2.94
CA GLY A 47 17.41 6.87 -2.13
C GLY A 47 17.14 6.71 -0.63
N MET A 48 15.92 6.36 -0.23
CA MET A 48 15.59 6.12 1.18
C MET A 48 16.26 4.85 1.69
N ALA A 49 16.81 4.89 2.91
CA ALA A 49 17.53 3.76 3.50
C ALA A 49 16.63 2.55 3.86
N GLY A 50 15.31 2.75 3.91
CA GLY A 50 14.35 1.69 4.21
C GLY A 50 12.92 2.21 4.34
N VAL A 51 12.01 1.28 4.63
CA VAL A 51 10.58 1.55 4.83
C VAL A 51 10.10 0.88 6.10
N MET A 52 9.15 1.50 6.80
CA MET A 52 8.42 0.88 7.90
C MET A 52 7.07 0.38 7.36
N ILE A 53 6.79 -0.91 7.50
CA ILE A 53 5.52 -1.51 7.08
C ILE A 53 4.66 -1.77 8.32
N SER A 54 3.47 -1.17 8.37
CA SER A 54 2.46 -1.46 9.38
C SER A 54 1.40 -2.39 8.79
N THR A 55 1.34 -3.62 9.29
CA THR A 55 0.45 -4.68 8.78
C THR A 55 -0.99 -4.54 9.26
N VAL A 56 -1.21 -3.97 10.46
CA VAL A 56 -2.55 -3.75 11.05
C VAL A 56 -3.43 -5.02 10.97
N GLY A 57 -2.88 -6.19 11.31
CA GLY A 57 -3.58 -7.47 11.30
C GLY A 57 -3.59 -8.22 9.95
N TRP A 58 -2.78 -7.78 8.99
CA TRP A 58 -2.62 -8.40 7.66
C TRP A 58 -1.22 -9.01 7.46
N GLU A 59 -0.66 -9.59 8.51
CA GLU A 59 0.69 -10.16 8.52
C GLU A 59 0.85 -11.28 7.47
N ASP A 60 -0.23 -12.01 7.16
CA ASP A 60 -0.25 -13.06 6.15
C ASP A 60 -0.03 -12.56 4.72
N LYS A 61 -0.23 -11.26 4.47
CA LYS A 61 0.03 -10.62 3.16
C LYS A 61 1.42 -10.03 3.04
N LEU A 62 2.15 -9.89 4.15
CA LEU A 62 3.48 -9.29 4.16
C LEU A 62 4.45 -10.00 3.19
N PRO A 63 4.54 -11.35 3.14
CA PRO A 63 5.43 -12.03 2.19
C PRO A 63 5.13 -11.65 0.74
N GLN A 64 3.85 -11.59 0.36
CA GLN A 64 3.44 -11.24 -1.01
C GLN A 64 3.81 -9.81 -1.39
N VAL A 65 3.79 -8.88 -0.43
CA VAL A 65 4.22 -7.48 -0.64
C VAL A 65 5.72 -7.41 -0.84
N LEU A 66 6.51 -8.12 -0.02
CA LEU A 66 7.96 -8.16 -0.12
C LEU A 66 8.42 -8.81 -1.43
N ASP A 67 7.81 -9.95 -1.79
CA ASP A 67 8.05 -10.63 -3.07
C ASP A 67 7.76 -9.71 -4.26
N ALA A 68 6.62 -9.00 -4.23
CA ALA A 68 6.25 -8.05 -5.28
C ALA A 68 7.20 -6.84 -5.35
N ALA A 69 7.74 -6.41 -4.21
CA ALA A 69 8.75 -5.36 -4.10
C ALA A 69 10.19 -5.83 -4.43
N LYS A 70 10.39 -7.13 -4.63
CA LYS A 70 11.69 -7.79 -4.87
C LYS A 70 12.67 -7.54 -3.71
N LEU A 71 12.19 -7.72 -2.47
CA LEU A 71 12.96 -7.63 -1.23
C LEU A 71 13.15 -8.98 -0.57
#